data_AF-A0A834YBS6-F1
#
_entry.id   AF-A0A834YBS6-F1
#
_cell.length_a   1.000
_cell.length_b   1.000
_cell.length_c   1.000
_cell.angle_alpha   90.00
_cell.angle_beta   90.00
_cell.angle_gamma   90.00
#
_symmetry.space_group_name_H-M   'P 1'
#
loop_
_entity.id
_entity.type
_entity.pdbx_description
1 polymer ?
#
loop_
_entity_poly.entity_id
_entity_poly.type
_entity_poly.pdbx_seq_one_letter_code
_entity_poly.pdbx_strand_id
1 'polypeptide(L)'
;MRNVDENIPTSINHLHILKILEFSLRLSVIPFTVASIWVTVTNKQDSSSSYGKLEFSKLVGLKYMVCINAISAGYAFVTVLSSWLRCLLAKAWLFFVSDKVAAYLMVTSMAAVVEILYLVYNGDRDVSWSEACSSYGSFCSRVQVALVLHASVFCCFFVLALISAYRVFSKFEPPVPSKEVEEERD
;
A
#
# COMPACT_ATOMS: atom_id res chain seq x y z
N MET A 1 20.64 21.74 -33.39
CA MET A 1 21.38 21.47 -32.14
C MET A 1 20.39 21.57 -30.99
N ARG A 2 19.88 20.43 -30.49
CA ARG A 2 18.98 20.41 -29.33
C ARG A 2 19.82 20.69 -28.07
N ASN A 3 19.36 21.58 -27.18
CA ASN A 3 20.02 21.93 -25.92
C ASN A 3 20.22 20.69 -25.05
N VAL A 4 21.36 20.01 -25.19
CA VAL A 4 21.72 18.85 -24.35
C VAL A 4 22.04 19.33 -22.93
N ASP A 5 22.70 20.48 -22.79
CA ASP A 5 23.14 21.01 -21.50
C ASP A 5 22.01 21.53 -20.60
N GLU A 6 20.88 21.96 -21.16
CA GLU A 6 19.72 22.45 -20.38
C GLU A 6 18.87 21.28 -19.80
N ASN A 7 18.95 20.10 -20.42
CA ASN A 7 18.22 18.90 -20.00
C ASN A 7 18.95 18.07 -18.93
N ILE A 8 20.27 18.25 -18.77
CA ILE A 8 21.09 17.51 -17.80
C ILE A 8 20.83 17.95 -16.35
N PRO A 9 20.82 19.25 -15.97
CA PRO A 9 20.61 19.66 -14.57
C PRO A 9 19.18 19.37 -14.09
N THR A 10 18.19 19.46 -14.97
CA THR A 10 16.79 19.12 -14.68
C THR A 10 16.58 17.62 -14.44
N SER A 11 17.24 16.76 -15.24
CA SER A 11 17.18 15.30 -15.09
C SER A 11 17.80 14.80 -13.77
N ILE A 12 18.95 15.35 -13.36
CA ILE A 12 19.63 14.97 -12.11
C ILE A 12 18.79 15.34 -10.88
N ASN A 13 18.19 16.54 -10.86
CA ASN A 13 17.30 16.98 -9.79
C ASN A 13 16.06 16.10 -9.67
N HIS A 14 15.45 15.73 -10.79
CA HIS A 14 14.27 14.87 -10.82
C HIS A 14 14.57 13.47 -10.24
N LEU A 15 15.68 12.85 -10.63
CA LEU A 15 16.09 11.56 -10.09
C LEU A 15 16.35 11.61 -8.57
N HIS A 16 16.96 12.69 -8.08
CA HIS A 16 17.22 12.87 -6.66
C HIS A 16 15.92 13.02 -5.85
N ILE A 17 14.96 13.80 -6.36
CA ILE A 17 13.63 13.96 -5.76
C ILE A 17 12.89 12.62 -5.67
N LEU A 18 12.88 11.82 -6.75
CA LEU A 18 12.24 10.50 -6.75
C LEU A 18 12.85 9.56 -5.70
N LYS A 19 14.18 9.56 -5.54
CA LYS A 19 14.85 8.74 -4.52
C LYS A 19 14.50 9.17 -3.09
N ILE A 20 14.44 10.48 -2.83
CA ILE A 20 14.03 11.01 -1.52
C ILE A 20 12.58 10.61 -1.23
N LEU A 21 11.69 10.78 -2.22
CA LEU A 21 10.28 10.41 -2.10
C LEU A 21 10.11 8.92 -1.82
N GLU A 22 10.80 8.04 -2.55
CA GLU A 22 10.77 6.60 -2.31
C GLU A 22 11.22 6.23 -0.89
N PHE A 23 12.32 6.81 -0.43
CA PHE A 23 12.83 6.56 0.91
C PHE A 23 11.85 7.05 1.98
N SER A 24 11.29 8.25 1.80
CA SER A 24 10.31 8.85 2.70
C SER A 24 9.03 8.01 2.79
N LEU A 25 8.51 7.53 1.65
CA LEU A 25 7.32 6.67 1.59
C LEU A 25 7.55 5.34 2.30
N ARG A 26 8.71 4.69 2.09
CA ARG A 26 9.05 3.43 2.78
C ARG A 26 9.16 3.63 4.29
N LEU A 27 9.73 4.76 4.72
CA LEU A 27 9.84 5.10 6.13
C LEU A 27 8.46 5.37 6.75
N SER A 28 7.56 6.07 6.06
CA SER A 28 6.23 6.40 6.57
C SER A 28 5.30 5.19 6.71
N VAL A 29 5.48 4.14 5.90
CA VAL A 29 4.68 2.91 5.97
C VAL A 29 4.76 2.23 7.35
N ILE A 30 5.93 2.26 7.99
CA ILE A 30 6.16 1.58 9.28
C ILE A 30 5.24 2.10 10.39
N PRO A 31 5.21 3.41 10.74
CA PRO A 31 4.33 3.91 11.77
C PRO A 31 2.84 3.73 11.43
N PHE A 32 2.43 3.89 10.17
CA PHE A 32 1.02 3.71 9.79
C PHE A 32 0.55 2.25 9.92
N THR A 33 1.37 1.29 9.49
CA THR A 33 1.06 -0.15 9.65
C THR A 33 1.00 -0.55 11.12
N VAL A 34 1.97 -0.11 11.94
CA VAL A 34 1.98 -0.35 13.38
C VAL A 34 0.76 0.27 14.06
N ALA A 35 0.40 1.51 13.71
CA ALA A 35 -0.79 2.16 14.26
C ALA A 35 -2.08 1.43 13.85
N SER A 36 -2.22 1.01 12.60
CA SER A 36 -3.38 0.25 12.12
C SER A 36 -3.52 -1.10 12.86
N ILE A 37 -2.42 -1.84 13.03
CA ILE A 37 -2.39 -3.08 13.81
C ILE A 37 -2.77 -2.81 15.27
N TRP A 38 -2.16 -1.82 15.90
CA TRP A 38 -2.41 -1.48 17.30
C TRP A 38 -3.87 -1.15 17.55
N VAL A 39 -4.45 -0.25 16.74
CA VAL A 39 -5.88 0.12 16.84
C VAL A 39 -6.77 -1.10 16.66
N THR A 40 -6.46 -1.98 15.69
CA THR A 40 -7.28 -3.17 15.42
C THR A 40 -7.20 -4.22 16.53
N VAL A 41 -5.99 -4.55 17.00
CA VAL A 41 -5.76 -5.61 18.00
C VAL A 41 -6.25 -5.20 19.39
N THR A 42 -6.14 -3.92 19.73
CA THR A 42 -6.66 -3.40 21.01
C THR A 42 -8.17 -3.13 20.97
N ASN A 43 -8.82 -3.32 19.82
CA ASN A 43 -10.25 -3.12 19.68
C ASN A 43 -11.03 -4.29 20.25
N LYS A 44 -11.61 -4.07 21.44
CA LYS A 44 -12.53 -4.99 22.10
C LYS A 44 -13.70 -4.18 22.65
N GLN A 45 -14.91 -4.67 22.47
CA GLN A 45 -16.10 -4.09 23.08
C GLN A 45 -17.01 -5.19 23.59
N ASP A 46 -17.30 -5.13 24.89
CA ASP A 46 -18.32 -5.95 25.52
C ASP A 46 -19.65 -5.20 25.35
N SER A 47 -20.68 -5.81 24.72
CA SER A 47 -22.00 -5.21 24.73
C SER A 47 -22.67 -5.46 26.08
N SER A 48 -23.23 -4.41 26.67
CA SER A 48 -24.07 -4.50 27.87
C SER A 48 -25.41 -5.20 27.62
N SER A 49 -25.81 -5.39 26.36
CA SER A 49 -26.98 -6.17 25.94
C SER A 49 -26.63 -7.63 25.63
N SER A 50 -27.67 -8.47 25.59
CA SER A 50 -27.69 -9.94 25.39
C SER A 50 -26.93 -10.52 24.17
N TYR A 51 -26.16 -9.72 23.43
CA TYR A 51 -25.46 -10.10 22.19
C TYR A 51 -24.01 -10.58 22.39
N GLY A 52 -23.43 -10.41 23.58
CA GLY A 52 -22.10 -10.95 23.92
C GLY A 52 -20.92 -10.08 23.46
N LYS A 53 -19.71 -10.65 23.47
CA LYS A 53 -18.46 -9.89 23.26
C LYS A 53 -18.05 -9.84 21.78
N LEU A 54 -17.79 -8.64 21.26
CA LEU A 54 -17.27 -8.43 19.91
C LEU A 54 -15.77 -8.11 19.95
N GLU A 55 -14.98 -8.96 19.30
CA GLU A 55 -13.53 -8.84 19.21
C GLU A 55 -13.05 -8.92 17.76
N PHE A 56 -11.91 -8.29 17.46
CA PHE A 56 -11.29 -8.37 16.14
C PHE A 56 -11.04 -9.82 15.67
N SER A 57 -10.78 -10.73 16.62
CA SER A 57 -10.48 -12.15 16.39
C SER A 57 -11.64 -12.91 15.73
N LYS A 58 -12.87 -12.39 15.83
CA LYS A 58 -14.08 -12.99 15.25
C LYS A 58 -14.34 -12.56 13.81
N LEU A 59 -13.74 -11.46 13.35
CA LEU A 59 -13.94 -10.92 12.00
C LEU A 59 -12.75 -11.28 11.11
N VAL A 60 -12.98 -12.19 10.16
CA VAL A 60 -11.93 -12.70 9.26
C VAL A 60 -11.28 -11.58 8.45
N GLY A 61 -12.04 -10.60 7.97
CA GLY A 61 -11.49 -9.46 7.23
C GLY A 61 -10.53 -8.60 8.07
N LEU A 62 -10.82 -8.39 9.36
CA LEU A 62 -9.90 -7.66 10.25
C LEU A 62 -8.62 -8.44 10.51
N LYS A 63 -8.71 -9.76 10.70
CA LYS A 63 -7.53 -10.63 10.81
C LYS A 63 -6.67 -10.55 9.56
N TYR A 64 -7.30 -10.62 8.38
CA TYR A 64 -6.60 -10.52 7.11
C TYR A 64 -5.89 -9.16 6.97
N MET A 65 -6.57 -8.05 7.26
CA MET A 65 -5.97 -6.70 7.26
C MET A 65 -4.78 -6.59 8.22
N VAL A 66 -4.87 -7.13 9.43
CA VAL A 66 -3.75 -7.15 10.39
C VAL A 66 -2.57 -7.96 9.86
N CYS A 67 -2.81 -9.14 9.28
CA CYS A 67 -1.77 -9.95 8.66
C CYS A 67 -1.07 -9.20 7.52
N ILE A 68 -1.82 -8.54 6.63
CA ILE A 68 -1.25 -7.78 5.51
C ILE A 68 -0.46 -6.56 6.02
N ASN A 69 -0.94 -5.83 7.02
CA ASN A 69 -0.17 -4.75 7.65
C ASN A 69 1.14 -5.27 8.27
N ALA A 70 1.13 -6.44 8.92
CA ALA A 70 2.33 -7.02 9.53
C ALA A 70 3.37 -7.42 8.48
N ILE A 71 2.95 -8.07 7.39
CA ILE A 71 3.81 -8.39 6.24
C ILE A 71 4.40 -7.11 5.64
N SER A 72 3.55 -6.09 5.48
CA SER A 72 3.96 -4.79 4.92
C SER A 72 4.96 -4.05 5.80
N ALA A 73 4.78 -4.07 7.13
CA ALA A 73 5.72 -3.50 8.08
C ALA A 73 7.09 -4.19 8.00
N GLY A 74 7.11 -5.52 7.97
CA GLY A 74 8.32 -6.31 7.82
C GLY A 74 9.03 -6.03 6.49
N TYR A 75 8.27 -5.97 5.38
CA TYR A 75 8.79 -5.60 4.08
C TYR A 75 9.42 -4.21 4.08
N ALA A 76 8.69 -3.20 4.58
CA ALA A 76 9.19 -1.82 4.66
C ALA A 76 10.48 -1.74 5.48
N PHE A 77 10.53 -2.39 6.65
CA PHE A 77 11.71 -2.45 7.50
C PHE A 77 12.91 -3.07 6.79
N VAL A 78 12.75 -4.23 6.15
CA VAL A 78 13.82 -4.89 5.38
C VAL A 78 14.32 -3.97 4.26
N THR A 79 13.42 -3.28 3.57
CA THR A 79 13.82 -2.42 2.44
C THR A 79 14.58 -1.18 2.89
N VAL A 80 14.18 -0.56 4.01
CA VAL A 80 14.90 0.57 4.63
C VAL A 80 16.28 0.11 5.10
N LEU A 81 16.35 -1.02 5.81
CA LEU A 81 17.60 -1.58 6.31
C LEU A 81 18.57 -1.95 5.17
N SER A 82 18.05 -2.53 4.09
CA SER A 82 18.85 -2.90 2.93
C SER A 82 19.41 -1.71 2.15
N SER A 83 18.67 -0.60 2.15
CA SER A 83 19.12 0.67 1.55
C SER A 83 20.25 1.27 2.38
N TRP A 84 20.15 1.18 3.71
CA TRP A 84 21.19 1.62 4.65
C TRP A 84 22.47 0.81 4.51
N LEU A 85 22.36 -0.52 4.48
CA LEU A 85 23.49 -1.45 4.40
C LEU A 85 24.07 -1.59 2.98
N ARG A 86 23.45 -0.97 1.97
CA ARG A 86 23.78 -1.08 0.54
C ARG A 86 23.83 -2.51 -0.04
N CYS A 87 23.39 -3.53 0.69
CA CYS A 87 23.57 -4.94 0.33
C CYS A 87 22.66 -5.44 -0.81
N LEU A 88 21.41 -4.95 -0.89
CA LEU A 88 20.40 -5.49 -1.83
C LEU A 88 20.14 -4.58 -3.04
N LEU A 89 20.89 -3.48 -3.17
CA LEU A 89 20.74 -2.47 -4.23
C LEU A 89 20.95 -3.01 -5.67
N ALA A 90 21.46 -4.23 -5.83
CA ALA A 90 21.75 -4.84 -7.13
C ALA A 90 20.50 -5.34 -7.88
N LYS A 91 19.32 -5.45 -7.25
CA LYS A 91 18.11 -6.03 -7.87
C LYS A 91 16.91 -5.09 -7.83
N ALA A 92 16.99 -3.97 -8.56
CA ALA A 92 15.89 -3.00 -8.71
C ALA A 92 14.55 -3.63 -9.13
N TRP A 93 14.61 -4.70 -9.94
CA TRP A 93 13.43 -5.46 -10.37
C TRP A 93 12.72 -6.18 -9.21
N LEU A 94 13.45 -6.66 -8.20
CA LEU A 94 12.86 -7.35 -7.05
C LEU A 94 12.03 -6.38 -6.22
N PHE A 95 12.56 -5.17 -5.95
CA PHE A 95 11.79 -4.13 -5.25
C PHE A 95 10.55 -3.71 -6.03
N PHE A 96 10.65 -3.56 -7.35
CA PHE A 96 9.51 -3.26 -8.22
C PHE A 96 8.37 -4.29 -8.10
N VAL A 97 8.70 -5.57 -8.23
CA VAL A 97 7.70 -6.64 -8.12
C VAL A 97 7.12 -6.68 -6.71
N SER A 98 7.96 -6.57 -5.68
CA SER A 98 7.49 -6.57 -4.28
C SER A 98 6.57 -5.40 -3.96
N ASP A 99 6.87 -4.18 -4.41
CA ASP A 99 6.03 -2.99 -4.19
C ASP A 99 4.63 -3.18 -4.83
N LYS A 100 4.57 -3.79 -6.02
CA LYS A 100 3.31 -4.13 -6.71
C LYS A 100 2.51 -5.18 -5.94
N VAL A 101 3.17 -6.26 -5.51
CA VAL A 101 2.53 -7.33 -4.72
C VAL A 101 1.98 -6.77 -3.40
N ALA A 102 2.73 -5.92 -2.70
CA ALA A 102 2.26 -5.27 -1.49
C ALA A 102 1.02 -4.41 -1.75
N ALA A 103 1.03 -3.56 -2.79
CA ALA A 103 -0.14 -2.76 -3.17
C ALA A 103 -1.38 -3.62 -3.45
N TYR A 104 -1.22 -4.74 -4.15
CA TYR A 104 -2.32 -5.68 -4.42
C TYR A 104 -2.86 -6.32 -3.14
N LEU A 105 -1.98 -6.80 -2.26
CA LEU A 105 -2.41 -7.38 -0.98
C LEU A 105 -3.16 -6.37 -0.11
N MET A 106 -2.71 -5.11 -0.10
CA MET A 106 -3.35 -4.03 0.66
C MET A 106 -4.75 -3.69 0.15
N VAL A 107 -4.95 -3.62 -1.17
CA VAL A 107 -6.29 -3.32 -1.73
C VAL A 107 -7.25 -4.50 -1.54
N THR A 108 -6.78 -5.75 -1.65
CA THR A 108 -7.64 -6.92 -1.41
C THR A 108 -8.07 -7.01 0.05
N SER A 109 -7.18 -6.70 1.01
CA SER A 109 -7.58 -6.64 2.43
C SER A 109 -8.50 -5.47 2.73
N MET A 110 -8.29 -4.31 2.09
CA MET A 110 -9.20 -3.18 2.20
C MET A 110 -10.61 -3.55 1.74
N ALA A 111 -10.75 -4.19 0.58
CA ALA A 111 -12.04 -4.64 0.06
C ALA A 111 -12.76 -5.59 1.04
N ALA A 112 -12.05 -6.57 1.59
CA ALA A 112 -12.61 -7.51 2.57
C ALA A 112 -13.11 -6.81 3.85
N VAL A 113 -12.41 -5.77 4.32
CA VAL A 113 -12.86 -5.01 5.51
C VAL A 113 -14.02 -4.09 5.18
N VAL A 114 -14.02 -3.44 4.02
CA VAL A 114 -15.11 -2.57 3.57
C VAL A 114 -16.41 -3.36 3.43
N GLU A 115 -16.37 -4.57 2.91
CA GLU A 115 -17.54 -5.45 2.81
C GLU A 115 -18.11 -5.78 4.19
N ILE A 116 -17.26 -6.19 5.15
CA ILE A 116 -17.70 -6.44 6.52
C ILE A 116 -18.27 -5.17 7.16
N LEU A 117 -17.61 -4.03 6.99
CA LEU A 117 -18.08 -2.74 7.49
C LEU A 117 -19.46 -2.39 6.93
N TYR A 118 -19.67 -2.62 5.63
CA TYR A 118 -20.95 -2.39 4.99
C TYR A 118 -22.05 -3.23 5.64
N LEU A 119 -21.81 -4.52 5.87
CA LEU A 119 -22.76 -5.42 6.54
C LEU A 119 -23.03 -5.01 7.99
N VAL A 120 -22.02 -4.61 8.76
CA VAL A 120 -22.24 -4.23 10.16
C VAL A 120 -22.90 -2.87 10.36
N TYR A 121 -22.79 -1.96 9.37
CA TYR A 121 -23.46 -0.65 9.41
C TYR A 121 -24.86 -0.65 8.78
N ASN A 122 -25.08 -1.42 7.72
CA ASN A 122 -26.36 -1.38 6.99
C ASN A 122 -27.21 -2.65 7.20
N GLY A 123 -26.59 -3.75 7.63
CA GLY A 123 -27.21 -5.07 7.59
C GLY A 123 -27.44 -5.56 6.16
N ASP A 124 -28.02 -6.75 6.05
CA ASP A 124 -28.53 -7.29 4.79
C ASP A 124 -29.76 -8.16 5.08
N ARG A 125 -30.90 -7.77 4.53
CA ARG A 125 -32.18 -8.45 4.76
C ARG A 125 -32.25 -9.80 4.03
N ASP A 126 -31.58 -9.95 2.90
CA ASP A 126 -31.68 -11.13 2.04
C ASP A 126 -30.97 -12.34 2.68
N VAL A 127 -29.91 -12.09 3.44
CA VAL A 127 -29.17 -13.11 4.21
C VAL A 127 -29.46 -13.05 5.72
N SER A 128 -30.50 -12.31 6.14
CA SER A 128 -30.89 -12.14 7.55
C SER A 128 -29.78 -11.62 8.47
N TRP A 129 -28.90 -10.77 7.95
CA TRP A 129 -27.82 -10.13 8.71
C TRP A 129 -28.29 -8.81 9.32
N SER A 130 -28.26 -8.71 10.65
CA SER A 130 -28.63 -7.49 11.37
C SER A 130 -27.50 -6.47 11.45
N GLU A 131 -27.82 -5.18 11.42
CA GLU A 131 -26.88 -4.10 11.76
C GLU A 131 -26.31 -4.31 13.17
N ALA A 132 -24.99 -4.25 13.29
CA ALA A 132 -24.28 -4.43 14.56
C ALA A 132 -23.71 -3.12 15.12
N CYS A 133 -23.37 -2.14 14.26
CA CYS A 133 -22.72 -0.90 14.70
C CYS A 133 -23.63 -0.01 15.55
N SER A 134 -24.96 -0.15 15.47
CA SER A 134 -25.90 0.48 16.41
C SER A 134 -25.62 0.13 17.88
N SER A 135 -25.18 -1.11 18.14
CA SER A 135 -24.86 -1.61 19.49
C SER A 135 -23.36 -1.54 19.82
N TYR A 136 -22.49 -1.62 18.80
CA TYR A 136 -21.02 -1.63 18.93
C TYR A 136 -20.35 -0.41 18.30
N GLY A 137 -20.95 0.78 18.43
CA GLY A 137 -20.50 1.99 17.73
C GLY A 137 -19.04 2.37 17.98
N SER A 138 -18.54 2.20 19.22
CA SER A 138 -17.13 2.46 19.54
C SER A 138 -16.18 1.49 18.82
N PHE A 139 -16.53 0.21 18.76
CA PHE A 139 -15.77 -0.79 18.02
C PHE A 139 -15.74 -0.43 16.53
N CYS A 140 -16.89 -0.11 15.94
CA CYS A 140 -16.99 0.24 14.52
C CYS A 140 -16.23 1.51 14.16
N SER A 141 -16.30 2.55 15.01
CA SER A 141 -15.52 3.77 14.84
C SER A 141 -14.00 3.49 14.84
N ARG A 142 -13.52 2.65 15.76
CA ARG A 142 -12.11 2.23 15.80
C ARG A 142 -11.69 1.41 14.58
N VAL A 143 -12.55 0.51 14.09
CA VAL A 143 -12.29 -0.22 12.84
C VAL A 143 -12.15 0.74 11.66
N GLN A 144 -13.03 1.75 11.57
CA GLN A 144 -12.95 2.75 10.52
C GLN A 144 -11.62 3.53 10.58
N VAL A 145 -11.17 3.94 11.76
CA VAL A 145 -9.84 4.56 11.94
C VAL A 145 -8.72 3.62 11.47
N ALA A 146 -8.76 2.34 11.85
CA ALA A 146 -7.76 1.37 11.40
C ALA A 146 -7.76 1.18 9.88
N LEU A 147 -8.93 1.20 9.25
CA LEU A 147 -9.10 1.11 7.80
C LEU A 147 -8.52 2.35 7.09
N VAL A 148 -8.74 3.56 7.62
CA VAL A 148 -8.14 4.79 7.08
C VAL A 148 -6.62 4.72 7.14
N LEU A 149 -6.05 4.26 8.27
CA LEU A 149 -4.60 4.06 8.39
C LEU A 149 -4.09 3.04 7.37
N HIS A 150 -4.81 1.93 7.18
CA HIS A 150 -4.49 0.91 6.18
C HIS A 150 -4.57 1.46 4.74
N ALA A 151 -5.56 2.31 4.45
CA ALA A 151 -5.70 2.99 3.16
C ALA A 151 -4.55 3.96 2.88
N SER A 152 -4.08 4.69 3.89
CA SER A 152 -2.88 5.53 3.77
C SER A 152 -1.65 4.70 3.38
N VAL A 153 -1.47 3.52 3.97
CA VAL A 153 -0.38 2.59 3.61
C VAL A 153 -0.54 2.09 2.17
N PHE A 154 -1.76 1.76 1.74
CA PHE A 154 -2.03 1.40 0.35
C PHE A 154 -1.61 2.53 -0.61
N CYS A 155 -1.98 3.78 -0.32
CA CYS A 155 -1.58 4.94 -1.12
C CYS A 155 -0.05 5.06 -1.21
N CYS A 156 0.67 4.85 -0.11
CA CYS A 156 2.14 4.84 -0.12
C CYS A 156 2.70 3.76 -1.06
N PHE A 157 2.22 2.51 -0.96
CA PHE A 157 2.66 1.43 -1.85
C PHE A 157 2.25 1.65 -3.30
N PHE A 158 1.08 2.22 -3.55
CA PHE A 158 0.63 2.55 -4.90
C PHE A 158 1.57 3.56 -5.56
N VAL A 159 1.91 4.65 -4.86
CA VAL A 159 2.88 5.64 -5.36
C VAL A 159 4.26 5.01 -5.55
N LEU A 160 4.76 4.23 -4.59
CA LEU A 160 6.03 3.48 -4.74
C LEU A 160 6.03 2.60 -5.99
N ALA A 161 4.93 1.88 -6.23
CA ALA A 161 4.76 1.02 -7.37
C ALA A 161 4.73 1.81 -8.71
N LEU A 162 4.24 3.05 -8.72
CA LEU A 162 4.29 3.94 -9.88
C LEU A 162 5.71 4.46 -10.13
N ILE A 163 6.40 4.96 -9.10
CA ILE A 163 7.78 5.45 -9.23
C ILE A 163 8.70 4.32 -9.71
N SER A 164 8.53 3.14 -9.13
CA SER A 164 9.31 1.96 -9.47
C SER A 164 9.04 1.50 -10.92
N ALA A 165 7.78 1.53 -11.38
CA ALA A 165 7.43 1.30 -12.78
C ALA A 165 8.13 2.31 -13.69
N TYR A 166 8.01 3.61 -13.38
CA TYR A 166 8.59 4.69 -14.16
C TYR A 166 10.10 4.53 -14.33
N ARG A 167 10.84 4.18 -13.26
CA ARG A 167 12.30 3.97 -13.32
C ARG A 167 12.72 2.73 -14.12
N VAL A 168 11.89 1.69 -14.13
CA VAL A 168 12.15 0.50 -14.94
C VAL A 168 11.88 0.82 -16.41
N PHE A 169 10.74 1.45 -16.71
CA PHE A 169 10.32 1.72 -18.09
C PHE A 169 11.12 2.84 -18.77
N SER A 170 11.56 3.87 -18.03
CA SER A 170 12.40 4.95 -18.58
C SER A 170 13.79 4.50 -19.07
N LYS A 171 14.21 3.26 -18.77
CA LYS A 171 15.46 2.69 -19.28
C LYS A 171 15.33 2.06 -20.67
N PHE A 172 14.11 1.82 -21.15
CA PHE A 172 13.91 1.27 -22.48
C PHE A 172 13.75 2.42 -23.47
N GLU A 173 14.62 2.48 -24.48
CA GLU A 173 14.49 3.44 -25.57
C GLU A 173 13.23 3.14 -26.41
N PRO A 174 12.54 4.17 -26.93
CA PRO A 174 11.42 3.96 -27.84
C PRO A 174 11.93 3.25 -29.11
N PRO A 175 11.14 2.34 -29.70
CA PRO A 175 11.53 1.67 -30.94
C PRO A 175 11.76 2.70 -32.05
N VAL A 176 12.92 2.62 -32.71
CA VAL A 176 13.27 3.49 -33.85
C VAL A 176 12.27 3.21 -34.99
N PRO A 177 11.63 4.24 -35.58
CA PRO A 177 10.76 4.07 -36.73
C PRO A 177 11.54 3.46 -37.90
N SER A 178 10.99 2.44 -38.55
CA SER A 178 11.63 1.68 -39.64
C SER A 178 12.06 2.50 -40.85
N LYS A 179 11.68 3.78 -40.94
CA LYS A 179 12.07 4.69 -42.02
C LYS A 179 13.53 5.14 -41.97
N GLU A 180 14.20 5.06 -40.80
CA GLU A 180 15.61 5.43 -40.67
C GLU A 180 16.57 4.30 -41.11
N VAL A 181 16.10 3.05 -41.20
CA VAL A 181 16.92 1.90 -41.60
C VAL A 181 17.13 1.83 -43.12
N GLU A 182 16.27 2.49 -43.90
CA GLU A 182 16.36 2.51 -45.37
C GLU A 182 17.29 3.63 -45.87
N GLU A 183 17.39 4.75 -45.13
CA GLU A 183 18.24 5.90 -45.48
C GLU A 183 19.74 5.68 -45.14
N GLU A 184 20.08 4.69 -44.31
CA GLU A 184 21.48 4.29 -44.02
C GLU A 184 22.01 3.21 -45.01
N ARG A 185 21.15 2.71 -45.91
CA ARG A 185 21.49 1.69 -46.91
C ARG A 185 21.70 2.25 -48.32
N ASP A 186 21.34 3.51 -48.57
CA ASP A 186 21.52 4.21 -49.85
C ASP A 186 22.72 5.17 -49.87
#